data_AF-U2F170-F1
#
_entry.id   AF-U2F170-F1
#
_cell.length_a   1.000
_cell.length_b   1.000
_cell.length_c   1.000
_cell.angle_alpha   90.00
_cell.angle_beta   90.00
_cell.angle_gamma   90.00
#
_symmetry.space_group_name_H-M   'P 1'
#
loop_
_entity.id
_entity.type
_entity.pdbx_description
1 polymer ?
#
loop_
_entity_poly.entity_id
_entity_poly.type
_entity_poly.pdbx_seq_one_letter_code
_entity_poly.pdbx_strand_id
1 'polypeptide(L)'
;MGFSTTKLSIVGFALAALLGFACVNLFLEKSRLEGENSVLLKDLESAKEKNERLTKDYATAKNNLNACNVSLSLQNEAIKAAAVEIDDTPSKEAERIKKIYVKDKSCEAELAAYKELFRD
;
A
#
# COMPACT_ATOMS: atom_id res chain seq x y z
N MET A 1 69.73 -54.82 18.82
CA MET A 1 69.22 -53.49 19.22
C MET A 1 68.22 -52.85 18.24
N GLY A 2 68.01 -53.33 17.00
CA GLY A 2 67.26 -52.58 15.97
C GLY A 2 65.74 -52.77 15.86
N PHE A 3 65.15 -53.74 16.58
CA PHE A 3 63.72 -54.10 16.41
C PHE A 3 62.76 -53.25 17.26
N SER A 4 63.26 -52.65 18.35
CA SER A 4 62.43 -51.85 19.28
C SER A 4 62.34 -50.38 18.86
N THR A 5 63.39 -49.83 18.24
CA THR A 5 63.45 -48.45 17.75
C THR A 5 62.58 -48.20 16.51
N THR A 6 62.41 -49.21 15.65
CA THR A 6 61.57 -49.14 14.44
C THR A 6 60.08 -49.14 14.76
N LYS A 7 59.62 -49.88 15.78
CA LYS A 7 58.21 -49.87 16.20
C LYS A 7 57.80 -48.56 16.90
N LEU A 8 58.69 -47.97 17.71
CA LEU A 8 58.44 -46.68 18.34
C LEU A 8 58.29 -45.55 17.30
N SER A 9 59.09 -45.55 16.23
CA SER A 9 58.98 -44.51 15.20
C SER A 9 57.68 -44.62 14.41
N ILE A 10 57.24 -45.83 14.05
CA ILE A 10 55.97 -46.05 13.32
C ILE A 10 54.77 -45.57 14.14
N VAL A 11 54.73 -45.85 15.44
CA VAL A 11 53.66 -45.38 16.34
C VAL A 11 53.68 -43.84 16.44
N GLY A 12 54.87 -43.23 16.53
CA GLY A 12 55.02 -41.78 16.52
C GLY A 12 54.51 -41.13 15.23
N PHE A 13 54.82 -41.72 14.07
CA PHE A 13 54.32 -41.24 12.77
C PHE A 13 52.81 -41.39 12.64
N ALA A 14 52.23 -42.51 13.09
CA ALA A 14 50.79 -42.72 13.07
C ALA A 14 50.05 -41.68 13.93
N LEU A 15 50.57 -41.39 15.13
CA LEU A 15 50.00 -40.37 16.02
C LEU A 15 50.11 -38.96 15.41
N ALA A 16 51.25 -38.63 14.80
CA ALA A 16 51.45 -37.36 14.12
C ALA A 16 50.51 -37.18 12.92
N ALA A 17 50.27 -38.25 12.14
CA ALA A 17 49.33 -38.22 11.03
C ALA A 17 47.88 -38.00 11.50
N LEU A 18 47.46 -38.67 12.57
CA LEU A 18 46.13 -38.48 13.16
C LEU A 18 45.94 -37.06 13.72
N LEU A 19 46.94 -36.53 14.42
CA LEU A 19 46.94 -35.15 14.92
C LEU A 19 46.90 -34.14 13.76
N GLY A 20 47.69 -34.37 12.72
CA GLY A 20 47.67 -33.54 11.51
C GLY A 20 46.30 -33.54 10.83
N PHE A 21 45.67 -34.70 10.69
CA PHE A 21 44.33 -34.84 10.13
C PHE A 21 43.26 -34.12 10.97
N ALA A 22 43.31 -34.26 12.29
CA ALA A 22 42.41 -33.54 13.20
C ALA A 22 42.56 -32.02 13.08
N CYS A 23 43.79 -31.51 13.03
CA CYS A 23 44.07 -30.08 12.86
C CYS A 23 43.54 -29.54 11.52
N VAL A 24 43.70 -30.29 10.42
CA VAL A 24 43.19 -29.89 9.10
C VAL A 24 41.66 -29.82 9.12
N ASN A 25 40.98 -30.81 9.70
CA ASN A 25 39.51 -30.79 9.79
C ASN A 25 39.01 -29.62 10.64
N LEU A 26 39.64 -29.35 11.78
CA LEU A 26 39.30 -28.21 12.63
C LEU A 26 39.49 -26.87 11.89
N PHE A 27 40.56 -26.74 11.11
CA PHE A 27 40.82 -25.55 10.29
C PHE A 27 39.73 -25.36 9.23
N LEU A 28 39.35 -26.41 8.52
CA LEU A 28 38.29 -26.36 7.51
C LEU A 28 36.93 -25.97 8.12
N GLU A 29 36.58 -26.53 9.28
CA GLU A 29 35.35 -26.15 9.99
C GLU A 29 35.39 -24.69 10.44
N LYS A 30 36.52 -24.21 10.97
CA LYS A 30 36.70 -22.81 11.36
C LYS A 30 36.50 -21.88 10.17
N SER A 31 37.13 -22.17 9.03
CA SER A 31 36.96 -21.37 7.81
C SER A 31 35.53 -21.40 7.27
N ARG A 32 34.85 -22.55 7.34
CA ARG A 32 33.43 -22.66 6.97
C ARG A 32 32.54 -21.80 7.86
N LEU A 33 32.73 -21.88 9.17
CA LEU A 33 31.98 -21.09 10.16
C LEU A 33 32.22 -19.58 10.00
N GLU A 34 33.46 -19.16 9.74
CA GLU A 34 33.79 -17.77 9.42
C GLU A 34 33.07 -17.30 8.15
N GLY A 35 33.01 -18.14 7.12
CA GLY A 35 32.25 -17.90 5.91
C GLY A 35 30.75 -17.72 6.18
N GLU A 36 30.12 -18.68 6.85
CA GLU A 36 28.70 -18.64 7.21
C GLU A 36 28.36 -17.41 8.06
N ASN A 37 29.18 -17.09 9.07
CA ASN A 37 29.01 -15.89 9.90
C ASN A 37 29.10 -14.59 9.09
N SER A 38 30.02 -14.52 8.11
CA SER A 38 30.16 -13.34 7.26
C SER A 38 28.92 -13.11 6.38
N VAL A 39 28.29 -14.19 5.90
CA VAL A 39 27.07 -14.12 5.11
C VAL A 39 25.90 -13.68 5.99
N LEU A 40 25.75 -14.31 7.16
CA LEU A 40 24.69 -13.96 8.12
C LEU A 40 24.78 -12.50 8.57
N LEU A 41 26.00 -11.96 8.77
CA LEU A 41 26.19 -10.54 9.10
C LEU A 41 25.71 -9.61 7.98
N LYS A 42 26.04 -9.94 6.72
CA LYS A 42 25.59 -9.16 5.55
C LYS A 42 24.07 -9.22 5.39
N ASP A 43 23.48 -10.39 5.59
CA ASP A 43 22.03 -10.56 5.50
C ASP A 43 21.31 -9.80 6.62
N LEU A 44 21.86 -9.80 7.84
CA LEU A 44 21.35 -9.04 8.97
C LEU A 44 21.42 -7.53 8.71
N GLU A 45 22.54 -7.03 8.17
CA GLU A 45 22.70 -5.63 7.81
C GLU A 45 21.71 -5.22 6.71
N SER A 46 21.58 -6.03 5.64
CA SER A 46 20.61 -5.78 4.58
C SER A 46 19.17 -5.80 5.09
N ALA A 47 18.82 -6.73 5.98
CA ALA A 47 17.50 -6.80 6.59
C ALA A 47 17.22 -5.56 7.45
N LYS A 48 18.22 -5.08 8.21
CA LYS A 48 18.12 -3.86 9.01
C LYS A 48 17.87 -2.64 8.13
N GLU A 49 18.66 -2.45 7.07
CA GLU A 49 18.47 -1.34 6.11
C GLU A 49 17.08 -1.36 5.46
N LYS A 50 16.61 -2.54 5.05
CA LYS A 50 15.26 -2.71 4.49
C LYS A 50 14.19 -2.34 5.51
N ASN A 51 14.34 -2.76 6.76
CA ASN A 51 13.40 -2.46 7.83
C ASN A 51 13.36 -0.96 8.15
N GLU A 52 14.52 -0.29 8.18
CA GLU A 52 14.60 1.16 8.36
C GLU A 52 13.93 1.93 7.22
N ARG A 53 14.15 1.50 5.97
CA ARG A 53 13.47 2.09 4.80
C ARG A 53 11.95 1.88 4.89
N LEU A 54 11.50 0.65 5.15
CA LEU A 54 10.07 0.34 5.28
C LEU A 54 9.40 1.15 6.39
N THR A 55 10.09 1.36 7.51
CA THR A 55 9.59 2.19 8.61
C THR A 55 9.39 3.65 8.18
N LYS A 56 10.34 4.22 7.42
CA LYS A 56 10.22 5.59 6.88
C LYS A 56 9.10 5.69 5.84
N ASP A 57 9.01 4.73 4.94
CA ASP A 57 7.99 4.68 3.90
C ASP A 57 6.59 4.56 4.52
N TYR A 58 6.45 3.71 5.55
CA TYR A 58 5.20 3.57 6.31
C TYR A 58 4.79 4.87 6.99
N ALA A 59 5.71 5.55 7.68
CA ALA A 59 5.42 6.83 8.32
C ALA A 59 4.99 7.90 7.30
N THR A 60 5.66 7.94 6.14
CA THR A 60 5.33 8.86 5.04
C THR A 60 3.94 8.57 4.47
N ALA A 61 3.65 7.31 4.15
CA ALA A 61 2.35 6.91 3.62
C ALA A 61 1.22 7.21 4.63
N LYS A 62 1.44 6.95 5.93
CA LYS A 62 0.48 7.26 6.99
C LYS A 62 0.19 8.76 7.09
N ASN A 63 1.23 9.60 7.01
CA ASN A 63 1.06 11.05 7.05
C ASN A 63 0.30 11.57 5.81
N ASN A 64 0.64 11.06 4.62
CA ASN A 64 -0.05 11.41 3.38
C ASN A 64 -1.52 10.99 3.40
N LEU A 65 -1.82 9.79 3.90
CA LEU A 65 -3.19 9.31 4.07
C LEU A 65 -3.99 10.21 5.02
N ASN A 66 -3.39 10.62 6.14
CA ASN A 66 -4.05 11.52 7.08
C ASN A 66 -4.35 12.88 6.45
N ALA A 67 -3.38 13.47 5.73
CA ALA A 67 -3.58 14.73 5.02
C ALA A 67 -4.68 14.62 3.95
N CYS A 68 -4.71 13.51 3.20
CA CYS A 68 -5.75 13.23 2.22
C CYS A 68 -7.14 13.13 2.88
N ASN A 69 -7.26 12.39 3.98
CA ASN A 69 -8.52 12.24 4.71
C ASN A 69 -9.04 13.58 5.25
N VAL A 70 -8.16 14.43 5.78
CA VAL A 70 -8.54 15.79 6.22
C VAL A 70 -9.03 16.61 5.03
N SER A 71 -8.31 16.60 3.91
CA SER A 71 -8.73 17.33 2.71
C SER A 71 -10.08 16.83 2.16
N LEU A 72 -10.29 15.51 2.14
CA LEU A 72 -11.54 14.91 1.69
C LEU A 72 -12.71 15.28 2.59
N SER A 73 -12.50 15.31 3.92
CA SER A 73 -13.51 15.76 4.88
C SER A 73 -13.92 17.21 4.61
N LEU A 74 -12.93 18.11 4.45
CA LEU A 74 -13.18 19.53 4.16
C LEU A 74 -13.92 19.72 2.84
N GLN A 75 -13.54 18.96 1.80
CA GLN A 75 -14.23 19.00 0.51
C GLN A 75 -15.68 18.52 0.62
N ASN A 76 -15.93 17.44 1.36
CA ASN A 76 -17.28 16.94 1.57
C ASN A 76 -18.16 17.93 2.34
N GLU A 77 -17.60 18.63 3.34
CA GLU A 77 -18.30 19.71 4.05
C GLU A 77 -18.60 20.89 3.12
N ALA A 78 -17.65 21.29 2.29
CA ALA A 78 -17.84 22.36 1.30
C ALA A 78 -18.93 22.00 0.27
N ILE A 79 -18.96 20.75 -0.22
CA ILE A 79 -20.00 20.27 -1.14
C ILE A 79 -21.38 20.33 -0.47
N LYS A 80 -21.49 19.90 0.78
CA LYS A 80 -22.75 19.98 1.54
C LYS A 80 -23.20 21.42 1.75
N ALA A 81 -22.27 22.33 2.06
CA ALA A 81 -22.57 23.74 2.24
C ALA A 81 -22.96 24.45 0.93
N ALA A 82 -22.43 23.99 -0.20
CA ALA A 82 -22.76 24.50 -1.53
C ALA A 82 -23.98 23.80 -2.16
N ALA A 83 -24.53 22.76 -1.53
CA ALA A 83 -25.70 22.08 -2.03
C ALA A 83 -26.90 23.04 -1.97
N VAL A 84 -27.47 23.33 -3.14
CA VAL A 84 -28.70 24.10 -3.25
C VAL A 84 -29.85 23.11 -3.15
N GLU A 85 -30.71 23.28 -2.15
CA GLU A 85 -32.00 22.61 -2.09
C GLU A 85 -32.83 23.08 -3.28
N ILE A 86 -33.03 22.18 -4.25
CA ILE A 86 -33.91 22.43 -5.38
C ILE A 86 -35.32 22.14 -4.88
N ASP A 87 -36.12 23.19 -4.76
CA ASP A 87 -37.56 23.04 -4.58
C ASP A 87 -38.16 22.60 -5.92
N ASP A 88 -38.31 21.28 -6.07
CA ASP A 88 -38.99 20.66 -7.22
C ASP A 88 -40.52 20.86 -7.17
N THR A 89 -41.05 21.62 -6.21
CA THR A 89 -42.46 22.01 -6.21
C THR A 89 -42.75 22.76 -7.51
N PRO A 90 -43.61 22.22 -8.38
CA PRO A 90 -43.97 22.91 -9.60
C PRO A 90 -44.58 24.26 -9.23
N SER A 91 -44.09 25.34 -9.83
CA SER A 91 -44.71 26.64 -9.63
C SER A 91 -46.19 26.56 -10.03
N LYS A 92 -47.06 27.35 -9.39
CA LYS A 92 -48.50 27.33 -9.71
C LYS A 92 -48.76 27.60 -11.20
N GLU A 93 -47.88 28.37 -11.82
CA GLU A 93 -47.83 28.67 -13.25
C GLU A 93 -47.54 27.40 -14.08
N ALA A 94 -46.57 26.56 -13.66
CA ALA A 94 -46.26 25.29 -14.32
C ALA A 94 -47.43 24.29 -14.24
N GLU A 95 -48.18 24.26 -13.14
CA GLU A 95 -49.42 23.47 -13.07
C GLU A 95 -50.55 24.03 -13.95
N ARG A 96 -50.68 25.36 -14.05
CA ARG A 96 -51.66 26.01 -14.92
C ARG A 96 -51.39 25.72 -16.39
N ILE A 97 -50.13 25.77 -16.82
CA ILE A 97 -49.72 25.48 -18.21
C ILE A 97 -50.12 24.04 -18.60
N LYS A 98 -50.00 23.06 -17.69
CA LYS A 98 -50.41 21.66 -17.96
C LYS A 98 -51.92 21.51 -18.21
N LYS A 99 -52.74 22.41 -17.65
CA LYS A 99 -54.22 22.34 -17.73
C LYS A 99 -54.79 23.05 -18.96
N ILE A 100 -54.00 23.90 -19.60
CA ILE A 100 -54.46 24.69 -20.75
C ILE A 100 -54.28 23.85 -22.02
N TYR A 101 -55.37 23.20 -22.43
CA TYR A 101 -55.44 22.40 -23.64
C TYR A 101 -56.18 23.18 -24.74
N VAL A 102 -55.46 23.60 -25.78
CA VAL A 102 -56.06 24.25 -26.96
C VAL A 102 -56.64 23.17 -27.86
N LYS A 103 -57.94 22.94 -27.73
CA LYS A 103 -58.67 21.84 -28.41
C LYS A 103 -58.90 22.10 -29.91
N ASP A 104 -59.01 23.37 -30.31
CA ASP A 104 -59.07 23.81 -31.71
C ASP A 104 -58.07 24.96 -31.95
N LYS A 105 -57.49 25.03 -33.15
CA LYS A 105 -56.46 26.02 -33.53
C LYS A 105 -57.04 27.31 -34.11
N SER A 106 -58.30 27.63 -33.82
CA SER A 106 -58.86 28.91 -34.25
C SER A 106 -58.19 30.05 -33.47
N CYS A 107 -58.10 31.21 -34.12
CA CYS A 107 -57.48 32.40 -33.53
C CYS A 107 -58.18 32.81 -32.21
N GLU A 108 -59.49 32.58 -32.10
CA GLU A 108 -60.27 32.88 -30.89
C GLU A 108 -59.96 31.91 -29.74
N ALA A 109 -59.84 30.60 -30.03
CA ALA A 109 -59.48 29.60 -29.02
C ALA A 109 -58.05 29.80 -28.50
N GLU A 110 -57.11 30.15 -29.37
CA GLU A 110 -55.73 30.48 -28.98
C GLU A 110 -55.71 31.74 -28.08
N LEU A 111 -56.42 32.80 -28.48
CA LEU A 111 -56.48 34.04 -27.70
C LEU A 111 -57.11 33.82 -26.31
N ALA A 112 -58.12 32.97 -26.21
CA ALA A 112 -58.75 32.62 -24.94
C ALA A 112 -57.78 31.88 -24.01
N ALA A 113 -57.04 30.90 -24.54
CA ALA A 113 -56.02 30.17 -23.80
C ALA A 113 -54.89 31.08 -23.30
N TYR A 114 -54.42 32.02 -24.14
CA TYR A 114 -53.42 33.02 -23.72
C TYR A 114 -53.94 33.92 -22.58
N LYS A 115 -55.20 34.36 -22.62
CA LYS A 115 -55.80 35.15 -21.52
C LYS A 115 -55.99 34.36 -20.23
N GLU A 116 -56.06 33.04 -20.31
CA GLU A 116 -56.16 32.15 -19.15
C GLU A 116 -54.78 31.81 -18.56
N LEU A 117 -53.73 31.78 -19.39
CA LEU A 117 -52.32 31.66 -18.96
C LEU A 117 -51.87 32.83 -18.08
N PHE A 118 -52.30 34.06 -18.40
CA PHE A 118 -51.80 35.30 -17.77
C PHE A 118 -52.81 36.02 -16.87
N ARG A 119 -53.88 35.34 -16.44
CA ARG A 119 -54.78 35.89 -15.41
C ARG A 119 -54.12 35.80 -14.03
N ASP A 120 -54.12 36.90 -13.28
CA ASP A 120 -53.64 36.98 -11.89
C ASP A 120 -54.55 36.18 -10.93
#